data_AF-A0A1Q9GS30-F1
#
_entry.id   AF-A0A1Q9GS30-F1
#
_cell.length_a   1.000
_cell.length_b   1.000
_cell.length_c   1.000
_cell.angle_alpha   90.00
_cell.angle_beta   90.00
_cell.angle_gamma   90.00
#
_symmetry.space_group_name_H-M   'P 1'
#
loop_
_entity.id
_entity.type
_entity.pdbx_description
1 polymer ?
#
loop_
_entity_poly.entity_id
_entity_poly.type
_entity_poly.pdbx_seq_one_letter_code
_entity_poly.pdbx_strand_id
1 'polypeptide(L)'
;MYNYTNYPTVDVTYCVKSDINVTPSQTKSEDNQSSLPKPSQPVTTLDEQSSLQLISHKEVLEMFQISSKATIYKWRQNRGFPDPVTLMPLRWLRSAVEEWKEGIGGCGR
;
A
#
# COMPACT_ATOMS: atom_id res chain seq x y z
N MET A 1 10.07 33.36 39.17
CA MET A 1 10.85 32.14 38.82
C MET A 1 10.23 30.98 39.57
N TYR A 2 9.74 29.95 38.87
CA TYR A 2 9.14 28.78 39.50
C TYR A 2 10.23 27.80 39.94
N ASN A 3 10.12 27.25 41.16
CA ASN A 3 11.13 26.42 41.77
C ASN A 3 10.79 24.93 41.53
N TYR A 4 11.57 24.25 40.69
CA TYR A 4 11.32 22.89 40.19
C TYR A 4 11.93 21.79 41.08
N THR A 5 12.33 22.10 42.31
CA THR A 5 13.03 21.16 43.19
C THR A 5 12.11 20.31 44.08
N ASN A 6 10.79 20.49 43.98
CA ASN A 6 9.81 19.77 44.81
C ASN A 6 8.87 18.90 43.96
N TYR A 7 9.43 17.95 43.21
CA TYR A 7 8.64 16.89 42.59
C TYR A 7 8.76 15.61 43.42
N PRO A 8 7.64 15.00 43.84
CA PRO A 8 7.69 13.71 44.50
C PRO A 8 8.13 12.64 43.49
N THR A 9 9.22 11.93 43.80
CA THR A 9 9.63 10.75 43.04
C THR A 9 8.62 9.63 43.30
N VAL A 10 7.92 9.19 42.25
CA VAL A 10 7.02 8.04 42.31
C VAL A 10 7.75 6.84 41.72
N ASP A 11 7.93 5.78 42.51
CA ASP A 11 8.45 4.50 42.03
C ASP A 11 7.37 3.79 41.19
N VAL A 12 7.54 3.83 39.87
CA VAL A 12 6.66 3.13 38.92
C VAL A 12 7.26 1.77 38.61
N THR A 13 6.67 0.72 39.20
CA THR A 13 7.02 -0.67 38.86
C THR A 13 6.19 -1.13 37.66
N TYR A 14 6.87 -1.44 36.55
CA TYR A 14 6.23 -2.00 35.37
C TYR A 14 6.39 -3.53 35.38
N CYS A 15 5.27 -4.25 35.29
CA CYS A 15 5.29 -5.69 35.05
C CYS A 15 5.42 -5.94 33.55
N VAL A 16 6.64 -6.19 33.07
CA VAL A 16 6.88 -6.73 31.72
C VAL A 16 6.51 -8.22 31.75
N LYS A 17 5.39 -8.56 31.10
CA LYS A 17 5.07 -9.95 30.77
C LYS A 17 5.81 -10.30 29.49
N SER A 18 6.99 -10.90 29.61
CA SER A 18 7.77 -11.38 28.47
C SER A 18 7.60 -12.89 28.32
N ASP A 19 6.63 -13.31 27.51
CA ASP A 19 6.59 -14.67 26.94
C ASP A 19 6.39 -14.57 25.43
N ILE A 20 7.37 -13.98 24.74
CA ILE A 20 7.50 -14.08 23.28
C ILE A 20 8.63 -15.07 22.97
N ASN A 21 8.26 -16.33 22.75
CA ASN A 21 9.17 -17.32 22.19
C ASN A 21 9.38 -16.99 20.69
N VAL A 22 10.31 -16.08 20.40
CA VAL A 22 10.70 -15.76 19.03
C VAL A 22 11.83 -16.70 18.62
N THR A 23 11.52 -17.68 17.77
CA THR A 23 12.53 -18.53 17.13
C THR A 23 13.30 -17.70 16.09
N PRO A 24 14.64 -17.57 16.17
CA PRO A 24 15.41 -16.86 15.17
C PRO A 24 15.60 -17.78 13.96
N SER A 25 14.86 -17.57 12.88
CA SER A 25 15.16 -18.22 11.61
C SER A 25 16.28 -17.44 10.92
N GLN A 26 17.44 -18.09 10.78
CA GLN A 26 18.63 -17.50 10.20
C GLN A 26 18.45 -17.23 8.71
N THR A 27 18.92 -16.05 8.30
CA THR A 27 19.10 -15.60 6.93
C THR A 27 20.01 -16.54 6.13
N LYS A 28 19.58 -16.95 4.93
CA LYS A 28 20.47 -17.25 3.79
C LYS A 28 19.82 -16.84 2.47
N SER A 29 20.61 -16.10 1.69
CA SER A 29 20.42 -15.72 0.29
C SER A 29 20.36 -16.95 -0.63
N GLU A 30 19.61 -16.89 -1.73
CA GLU A 30 20.02 -17.45 -3.03
C GLU A 30 19.11 -16.99 -4.17
N ASP A 31 19.75 -16.65 -5.28
CA ASP A 31 19.18 -16.26 -6.56
C ASP A 31 18.55 -17.44 -7.33
N ASN A 32 17.74 -17.05 -8.33
CA ASN A 32 17.41 -17.75 -9.59
C ASN A 32 16.07 -18.51 -9.72
N GLN A 33 15.25 -17.91 -10.60
CA GLN A 33 14.49 -18.50 -11.70
C GLN A 33 13.47 -19.60 -11.39
N SER A 34 12.19 -19.25 -11.56
CA SER A 34 11.17 -20.20 -12.01
C SER A 34 10.16 -19.53 -12.95
N SER A 35 10.43 -19.73 -14.24
CA SER A 35 9.48 -20.14 -15.28
C SER A 35 8.01 -19.71 -15.12
N LEU A 36 7.61 -18.71 -15.92
CA LEU A 36 6.22 -18.36 -16.18
C LEU A 36 5.69 -19.12 -17.41
N PRO A 37 4.68 -20.00 -17.27
CA PRO A 37 3.72 -20.23 -18.33
C PRO A 37 2.42 -19.44 -18.06
N LYS A 38 2.01 -18.63 -19.04
CA LYS A 38 0.63 -18.13 -19.23
C LYS A 38 -0.37 -19.31 -19.34
N PRO A 39 -1.70 -19.11 -19.33
CA PRO A 39 -2.53 -18.05 -18.73
C PRO A 39 -3.71 -18.68 -17.96
N SER A 40 -3.90 -18.37 -16.68
CA SER A 40 -5.08 -18.83 -15.94
C SER A 40 -5.66 -17.66 -15.18
N GLN A 41 -6.83 -17.21 -15.62
CA GLN A 41 -7.66 -16.29 -14.86
C GLN A 41 -8.13 -16.99 -13.58
N PRO A 42 -7.93 -16.42 -12.39
CA PRO A 42 -8.81 -16.66 -11.28
C PRO A 42 -9.89 -15.57 -11.31
N VAL A 43 -11.12 -15.99 -11.60
CA VAL A 43 -12.33 -15.25 -11.30
C VAL A 43 -12.29 -14.90 -9.82
N THR A 44 -11.88 -13.68 -9.48
CA THR A 44 -12.11 -13.11 -8.15
C THR A 44 -13.33 -12.22 -8.24
N THR A 45 -14.46 -12.80 -7.89
CA THR A 45 -15.57 -12.10 -7.23
C THR A 45 -15.02 -11.38 -5.99
N LEU A 46 -14.52 -10.16 -6.17
CA LEU A 46 -14.19 -9.25 -5.08
C LEU A 46 -14.92 -7.94 -5.33
N ASP A 47 -15.97 -7.77 -4.54
CA ASP A 47 -16.64 -6.52 -4.21
C ASP A 47 -17.54 -5.96 -5.32
N GLU A 48 -18.77 -6.47 -5.31
CA GLU A 48 -19.91 -5.99 -6.06
C GLU A 48 -20.01 -4.46 -6.04
N GLN A 49 -19.69 -3.87 -7.18
CA GLN A 49 -19.85 -2.46 -7.51
C GLN A 49 -19.07 -1.50 -6.59
N SER A 50 -17.76 -1.47 -6.82
CA SER A 50 -17.16 -0.16 -7.10
C SER A 50 -18.09 0.51 -8.12
N SER A 51 -18.87 1.51 -7.68
CA SER A 51 -19.79 2.28 -8.54
C SER A 51 -19.09 2.51 -9.88
N LEU A 52 -19.71 2.26 -11.03
CA LEU A 52 -19.07 2.17 -12.37
C LEU A 52 -17.97 3.22 -12.68
N GLN A 53 -18.01 4.35 -11.97
CA GLN A 53 -17.12 5.48 -12.06
C GLN A 53 -16.00 5.54 -11.01
N LEU A 54 -16.10 4.90 -9.84
CA LEU A 54 -15.08 4.92 -8.78
C LEU A 54 -14.40 3.56 -8.67
N ILE A 55 -13.08 3.53 -8.85
CA ILE A 55 -12.24 2.34 -8.72
C ILE A 55 -11.43 2.36 -7.42
N SER A 56 -11.28 1.18 -6.83
CA SER A 56 -10.47 0.95 -5.64
C SER A 56 -8.99 0.84 -5.96
N HIS A 57 -8.16 0.82 -4.92
CA HIS A 57 -6.72 0.63 -5.08
C HIS A 57 -6.35 -0.66 -5.82
N LYS A 58 -7.07 -1.77 -5.55
CA LYS A 58 -6.77 -3.05 -6.19
C LYS A 58 -7.08 -3.02 -7.69
N GLU A 59 -8.19 -2.41 -8.07
CA GLU A 59 -8.56 -2.25 -9.48
C GLU A 59 -7.58 -1.35 -10.23
N VAL A 60 -7.09 -0.28 -9.61
CA VAL A 60 -6.02 0.56 -10.20
C VAL A 60 -4.78 -0.31 -10.48
N LEU A 61 -4.34 -1.10 -9.50
CA LEU A 61 -3.19 -1.99 -9.68
C LEU A 61 -3.39 -2.99 -10.83
N GLU A 62 -4.58 -3.58 -10.92
CA GLU A 62 -4.95 -4.51 -11.99
C GLU A 62 -4.94 -3.83 -13.37
N MET A 63 -5.48 -2.62 -13.47
CA MET A 63 -5.54 -1.85 -14.73
C MET A 63 -4.17 -1.58 -15.35
N PHE A 64 -3.15 -1.41 -14.51
CA PHE A 64 -1.77 -1.22 -14.93
C PHE A 64 -0.93 -2.51 -14.90
N GLN A 65 -1.49 -3.65 -14.50
CA GLN A 65 -0.80 -4.92 -14.29
C GLN A 65 0.42 -4.80 -13.35
N ILE A 66 0.28 -4.00 -12.28
CA ILE A 66 1.34 -3.75 -11.30
C ILE A 66 0.90 -4.31 -9.95
N SER A 67 1.82 -4.93 -9.21
CA SER A 67 1.52 -5.48 -7.89
C SER A 67 1.76 -4.50 -6.73
N SER A 68 2.53 -3.45 -6.95
CA SER A 68 3.04 -2.58 -5.87
C SER A 68 2.25 -1.27 -5.71
N LYS A 69 1.69 -1.08 -4.51
CA LYS A 69 1.08 0.19 -4.08
C LYS A 69 2.06 1.36 -4.13
N ALA A 70 3.35 1.08 -3.88
CA ALA A 70 4.41 2.07 -3.89
C ALA A 70 4.53 2.78 -5.24
N THR A 71 4.22 2.07 -6.33
CA THR A 71 4.28 2.62 -7.68
C THR A 71 3.28 3.74 -7.87
N ILE A 72 2.06 3.59 -7.35
CA ILE A 72 1.02 4.63 -7.41
C ILE A 72 1.49 5.88 -6.63
N TYR A 73 2.09 5.71 -5.44
CA TYR A 73 2.63 6.85 -4.70
C TYR A 73 3.75 7.55 -5.47
N LYS A 74 4.67 6.81 -6.11
CA LYS A 74 5.71 7.39 -6.97
C LYS A 74 5.12 8.14 -8.16
N TRP A 75 4.05 7.65 -8.75
CA TRP A 75 3.37 8.36 -9.85
C TRP A 75 2.70 9.64 -9.39
N ARG A 76 2.13 9.67 -8.17
CA ARG A 76 1.59 10.91 -7.59
C ARG A 76 2.69 11.95 -7.39
N GLN A 77 3.87 11.54 -6.93
CA GLN A 77 5.00 12.46 -6.70
C GLN A 77 5.66 12.94 -8.01
N ASN A 78 5.87 12.04 -8.97
CA ASN A 78 6.78 12.31 -10.10
C ASN A 78 6.05 12.49 -11.44
N ARG A 79 4.78 12.08 -11.55
CA ARG A 79 4.05 11.98 -12.83
C ARG A 79 2.63 12.57 -12.79
N GLY A 80 2.28 13.25 -11.70
CA GLY A 80 0.96 13.89 -11.54
C GLY A 80 -0.20 12.90 -11.61
N PHE A 81 -0.05 11.69 -11.04
CA PHE A 81 -1.13 10.72 -11.00
C PHE A 81 -2.37 11.30 -10.29
N PRO A 82 -3.59 11.03 -10.79
CA PRO A 82 -4.82 11.60 -10.28
C PRO A 82 -5.03 11.39 -8.78
N ASP A 83 -5.58 12.42 -8.14
CA ASP A 83 -5.93 12.37 -6.74
C ASP A 83 -7.16 11.50 -6.50
N PRO A 84 -7.23 10.82 -5.34
CA PRO A 84 -8.38 10.03 -4.97
C PRO A 84 -9.59 10.92 -4.69
N VAL A 85 -10.78 10.46 -5.10
CA VAL A 85 -12.06 11.13 -4.87
C VAL A 85 -12.51 10.96 -3.41
N THR A 86 -12.30 9.78 -2.84
CA THR A 86 -12.60 9.49 -1.43
C THR A 86 -11.35 9.02 -0.73
N LEU A 87 -11.17 9.43 0.53
CA LEU A 87 -10.02 9.04 1.36
C LEU A 87 -10.30 7.80 2.23
N MET A 88 -11.57 7.54 2.56
CA MET A 88 -12.02 6.48 3.46
C MET A 88 -13.33 5.85 2.94
N PRO A 89 -13.29 4.73 2.19
CA PRO A 89 -12.09 4.07 1.66
C PRO A 89 -11.46 4.86 0.51
N LEU A 90 -10.17 4.61 0.25
CA LEU A 90 -9.42 5.27 -0.81
C LEU A 90 -9.94 4.83 -2.20
N ARG A 91 -10.53 5.76 -2.98
CA ARG A 91 -11.06 5.48 -4.33
C ARG A 91 -10.67 6.57 -5.32
N TRP A 92 -10.54 6.20 -6.58
CA TRP A 92 -10.23 7.09 -7.69
C TRP A 92 -11.34 7.08 -8.73
N LEU A 93 -11.41 8.12 -9.54
CA LEU A 93 -12.33 8.17 -10.67
C LEU A 93 -11.75 7.37 -11.84
N ARG A 94 -12.46 6.37 -12.33
CA ARG A 94 -12.03 5.46 -13.40
C ARG A 94 -11.57 6.23 -14.64
N SER A 95 -12.40 7.17 -15.10
CA SER A 95 -12.10 8.00 -16.27
C SER A 95 -10.82 8.81 -16.10
N ALA A 96 -10.56 9.36 -14.91
CA ALA A 96 -9.34 10.13 -14.66
C ALA A 96 -8.09 9.23 -14.70
N VAL A 97 -8.20 8.00 -14.19
CA VAL A 97 -7.09 7.02 -14.25
C VAL A 97 -6.85 6.52 -15.67
N GLU A 98 -7.91 6.29 -16.44
CA GLU A 98 -7.86 5.85 -17.83
C GLU A 98 -7.32 6.94 -18.76
N GLU A 99 -7.80 8.17 -18.63
CA GLU A 99 -7.27 9.33 -19.36
C GLU A 99 -5.78 9.55 -19.04
N TRP A 100 -5.41 9.48 -17.75
CA TRP A 100 -4.00 9.57 -17.36
C TRP A 100 -3.17 8.45 -18.00
N LYS A 101 -3.69 7.21 -18.03
CA LYS A 101 -3.05 6.06 -18.68
C LYS A 101 -2.84 6.30 -20.18
N GLU A 102 -3.82 6.89 -20.87
CA GLU A 102 -3.76 7.17 -22.30
C GLU A 102 -2.83 8.34 -22.65
N GLY A 103 -2.79 9.39 -21.82
CA GLY A 103 -2.03 10.61 -22.10
C GLY A 103 -0.57 10.60 -21.60
N ILE A 104 -0.33 10.21 -20.35
CA ILE A 104 0.94 10.47 -19.62
C ILE A 104 1.50 9.20 -18.95
N GLY A 105 0.62 8.28 -18.57
CA GLY A 105 0.87 7.12 -17.71
C GLY A 105 1.26 5.85 -18.44
N GLY A 106 1.08 5.78 -19.77
CA GLY A 106 1.68 4.75 -20.60
C GLY A 106 3.20 4.85 -20.50
N CYS A 107 3.87 3.74 -20.23
CA CYS A 107 5.33 3.61 -20.29
C CYS A 107 5.88 4.47 -21.44
N GLY A 108 6.75 5.43 -21.08
CA GLY A 108 7.10 6.57 -21.90
C GLY A 108 7.53 6.23 -23.33
N ARG A 109 7.34 7.21 -24.22
CA ARG A 109 8.23 7.37 -25.36
C ARG A 109 9.64 7.70 -24.90
#